data_AF-A0AAW9SIR3-F1
#
_entry.id   AF-A0AAW9SIR3-F1
#
_cell.length_a   1.000
_cell.length_b   1.000
_cell.length_c   1.000
_cell.angle_alpha   90.00
_cell.angle_beta   90.00
_cell.angle_gamma   90.00
#
_symmetry.space_group_name_H-M   'P 1'
#
loop_
_entity.id
_entity.type
_entity.pdbx_description
1 polymer ?
#
loop_
_entity_poly.entity_id
_entity_poly.type
_entity_poly.pdbx_seq_one_letter_code
_entity_poly.pdbx_strand_id
1 'polypeptide(L)'
;MRLALALCCLASPLAAGVAEAVDDHILPAFDSFVGDTQALNEAAQADCTAEAVKPAYQRAFDGWMGIAHLNFGPLEADGRALAIAFWPDKRGIVAGTVAALQGDEDAAVNDPATFAEVSVAGRGLFALERLLYETEYTAGDYACRYVQAVSADLARMGAEMRAGWTEHAGLLTTAGDNATYLTGREAASTLYTALLAGLEFTADQRLGRPSGTFDRPRPERAEARRSDRLAAECRAVAGGDARAGPDPCRGPDPGDRGGL
;
A
#
# COMPACT_ATOMS: atom_id res chain seq x y z
N MET A 1 29.76 -46.48 26.46
CA MET A 1 30.34 -46.00 25.19
C MET A 1 29.23 -45.30 24.43
N ARG A 2 29.12 -43.97 24.56
CA ARG A 2 28.02 -43.16 24.00
C ARG A 2 28.38 -42.79 22.56
N LEU A 3 27.61 -43.27 21.58
CA LEU A 3 27.69 -42.76 20.21
C LEU A 3 27.10 -41.35 20.19
N ALA A 4 27.95 -40.36 19.96
CA ALA A 4 27.53 -38.99 19.67
C ALA A 4 27.02 -38.94 18.23
N LEU A 5 25.71 -38.74 18.06
CA LEU A 5 25.14 -38.32 16.78
C LEU A 5 25.63 -36.89 16.52
N ALA A 6 26.60 -36.75 15.62
CA ALA A 6 26.98 -35.47 15.07
C ALA A 6 25.84 -34.96 14.19
N LEU A 7 24.97 -34.14 14.77
CA LEU A 7 24.02 -33.32 14.04
C LEU A 7 24.83 -32.23 13.33
N CYS A 8 25.37 -32.57 12.16
CA CYS A 8 25.83 -31.54 11.21
C CYS A 8 24.58 -30.78 10.76
N CYS A 9 24.27 -29.69 11.46
CA CYS A 9 23.50 -28.60 10.89
C CYS A 9 24.24 -28.15 9.62
N LEU A 10 23.81 -28.67 8.47
CA LEU A 10 24.06 -28.06 7.19
C LEU A 10 23.45 -26.66 7.29
N ALA A 11 24.30 -25.67 7.57
CA ALA A 11 23.97 -24.29 7.28
C ALA A 11 23.81 -24.23 5.75
N SER A 12 22.59 -24.43 5.27
CA SER A 12 22.25 -24.14 3.88
C SER A 12 22.73 -22.72 3.61
N PRO A 13 23.49 -22.48 2.53
CA PRO A 13 23.91 -21.13 2.21
C PRO A 13 22.64 -20.29 2.09
N LEU A 14 22.63 -19.15 2.78
CA LEU A 14 21.54 -18.16 2.80
C LEU A 14 21.08 -17.71 1.38
N ALA A 15 21.83 -18.08 0.34
CA ALA A 15 21.47 -17.95 -1.06
C ALA A 15 20.24 -18.79 -1.48
N ALA A 16 19.97 -19.92 -0.81
CA ALA A 16 18.82 -20.81 -1.09
C ALA A 16 17.47 -20.27 -0.60
N GLY A 17 17.37 -18.95 -0.35
CA GLY A 17 16.09 -18.29 -0.09
C GLY A 17 15.86 -17.08 -0.99
N VAL A 18 16.86 -16.66 -1.78
CA VAL A 18 16.73 -15.47 -2.64
C VAL A 18 15.88 -15.80 -3.87
N ALA A 19 16.14 -16.94 -4.52
CA ALA A 19 15.37 -17.36 -5.68
C ALA A 19 13.91 -17.62 -5.29
N GLU A 20 13.68 -18.32 -4.18
CA GLU A 20 12.36 -18.60 -3.63
C GLU A 20 11.62 -17.30 -3.24
N ALA A 21 12.29 -16.35 -2.58
CA ALA A 21 11.68 -15.05 -2.28
C ALA A 21 11.31 -14.28 -3.56
N VAL A 22 12.12 -14.38 -4.61
CA VAL A 22 11.84 -13.74 -5.90
C VAL A 22 10.67 -14.41 -6.61
N ASP A 23 10.71 -15.72 -6.77
CA ASP A 23 9.80 -16.49 -7.62
C ASP A 23 8.46 -16.78 -6.93
N ASP A 24 8.45 -17.00 -5.62
CA ASP A 24 7.24 -17.40 -4.89
C ASP A 24 6.53 -16.22 -4.21
N HIS A 25 7.20 -15.08 -4.04
CA HIS A 25 6.65 -13.93 -3.32
C HIS A 25 6.74 -12.61 -4.09
N ILE A 26 7.95 -12.13 -4.40
CA ILE A 26 8.14 -10.78 -4.96
C ILE A 26 7.44 -10.64 -6.30
N LEU A 27 7.82 -11.45 -7.30
CA LEU A 27 7.26 -11.31 -8.65
C LEU A 27 5.75 -11.60 -8.69
N PRO A 28 5.24 -12.68 -8.05
CA PRO A 28 3.80 -12.92 -7.95
C PRO A 28 3.03 -11.79 -7.25
N ALA A 29 3.57 -11.19 -6.19
CA ALA A 29 2.90 -10.11 -5.48
C ALA A 29 2.81 -8.84 -6.35
N PHE A 30 3.84 -8.52 -7.14
CA PHE A 30 3.75 -7.44 -8.12
C PHE A 30 2.81 -7.77 -9.29
N ASP A 31 2.76 -9.02 -9.75
CA ASP A 31 1.77 -9.46 -10.75
C ASP A 31 0.33 -9.28 -10.23
N SER A 32 0.07 -9.64 -8.97
CA SER A 32 -1.22 -9.39 -8.32
C SER A 32 -1.53 -7.89 -8.25
N PHE A 33 -0.58 -7.06 -7.80
CA PHE A 33 -0.79 -5.62 -7.69
C PHE A 33 -1.07 -4.96 -9.05
N VAL A 34 -0.40 -5.41 -10.12
CA VAL A 34 -0.72 -5.00 -11.49
C VAL A 34 -2.15 -5.37 -11.85
N GLY A 35 -2.55 -6.63 -11.63
CA GLY A 35 -3.91 -7.08 -11.92
C GLY A 35 -4.98 -6.30 -11.14
N ASP A 36 -4.75 -6.05 -9.85
CA ASP A 36 -5.68 -5.32 -8.99
C ASP A 36 -5.81 -3.85 -9.38
N THR A 37 -4.71 -3.18 -9.73
CA THR A 37 -4.73 -1.78 -10.18
C THR A 37 -5.31 -1.63 -11.60
N GLN A 38 -5.10 -2.62 -12.48
CA GLN A 38 -5.77 -2.68 -13.78
C GLN A 38 -7.28 -2.85 -13.62
N ALA A 39 -7.73 -3.79 -12.78
CA ALA A 39 -9.15 -3.99 -12.50
C ALA A 39 -9.79 -2.76 -11.85
N LEU A 40 -9.05 -2.04 -10.99
CA LEU A 40 -9.48 -0.75 -10.45
C LEU A 40 -9.67 0.30 -11.55
N ASN A 41 -8.70 0.44 -12.46
CA ASN A 41 -8.82 1.36 -13.58
C ASN A 41 -10.01 1.00 -14.48
N GLU A 42 -10.16 -0.26 -14.86
CA GLU A 42 -11.29 -0.73 -15.67
C GLU A 42 -12.64 -0.41 -15.04
N ALA A 43 -12.78 -0.65 -13.73
CA ALA A 43 -13.99 -0.29 -12.98
C ALA A 43 -14.26 1.22 -13.04
N ALA A 44 -13.25 2.05 -12.76
CA ALA A 44 -13.40 3.51 -12.78
C ALA A 44 -13.68 4.08 -14.17
N GLN A 45 -13.12 3.50 -15.24
CA GLN A 45 -13.43 3.92 -16.62
C GLN A 45 -14.85 3.53 -17.02
N ALA A 46 -15.34 2.36 -16.57
CA ALA A 46 -16.70 1.91 -16.86
C ALA A 46 -17.75 2.70 -16.07
N ASP A 47 -17.50 2.91 -14.77
CA ASP A 47 -18.33 3.69 -13.86
C ASP A 47 -17.44 4.27 -12.75
N CYS A 48 -17.19 5.57 -12.85
CA CYS A 48 -16.35 6.31 -11.91
C CYS A 48 -17.02 6.61 -10.57
N THR A 49 -18.31 6.27 -10.39
CA THR A 49 -19.02 6.58 -9.15
C THR A 49 -18.46 5.80 -7.97
N ALA A 50 -18.57 6.38 -6.78
CA ALA A 50 -17.96 5.83 -5.59
C ALA A 50 -18.38 4.37 -5.34
N GLU A 51 -19.66 4.06 -5.53
CA GLU A 51 -20.19 2.71 -5.28
C GLU A 51 -19.59 1.65 -6.22
N ALA A 52 -19.42 1.99 -7.50
CA ALA A 52 -18.85 1.07 -8.49
C ALA A 52 -17.35 0.82 -8.26
N VAL A 53 -16.60 1.84 -7.84
CA VAL A 53 -15.13 1.78 -7.75
C VAL A 53 -14.65 1.20 -6.42
N LYS A 54 -15.37 1.43 -5.31
CA LYS A 54 -14.97 1.00 -3.95
C LYS A 54 -14.51 -0.46 -3.85
N PRO A 55 -15.21 -1.47 -4.43
CA PRO A 55 -14.77 -2.87 -4.34
C PRO A 55 -13.40 -3.12 -4.98
N ALA A 56 -13.11 -2.49 -6.12
CA ALA A 56 -11.83 -2.64 -6.80
C ALA A 56 -10.72 -1.86 -6.08
N TYR A 57 -11.06 -0.70 -5.51
CA TYR A 57 -10.14 0.07 -4.66
C TYR A 57 -9.65 -0.76 -3.46
N GLN A 58 -10.56 -1.49 -2.80
CA GLN A 58 -10.20 -2.35 -1.67
C GLN A 58 -9.17 -3.43 -2.08
N ARG A 59 -9.39 -4.10 -3.22
CA ARG A 59 -8.44 -5.10 -3.75
C ARG A 59 -7.09 -4.49 -4.13
N ALA A 60 -7.08 -3.33 -4.81
CA ALA A 60 -5.83 -2.63 -5.14
C ALA A 60 -5.03 -2.25 -3.87
N PHE A 61 -5.74 -1.87 -2.80
CA PHE A 61 -5.11 -1.60 -1.51
C PHE A 61 -4.57 -2.89 -0.86
N ASP A 62 -5.29 -4.02 -0.94
CA ASP A 62 -4.77 -5.34 -0.49
C ASP A 62 -3.48 -5.71 -1.23
N GLY A 63 -3.47 -5.56 -2.57
CA GLY A 63 -2.29 -5.78 -3.40
C GLY A 63 -1.11 -4.90 -2.96
N TRP A 64 -1.35 -3.62 -2.67
CA TRP A 64 -0.33 -2.71 -2.14
C TRP A 64 0.22 -3.20 -0.79
N MET A 65 -0.65 -3.64 0.12
CA MET A 65 -0.22 -4.16 1.43
C MET A 65 0.71 -5.36 1.29
N GLY A 66 0.49 -6.20 0.27
CA GLY A 66 1.35 -7.34 -0.06
C GLY A 66 2.77 -6.97 -0.48
N ILE A 67 2.99 -5.77 -1.04
CA ILE A 67 4.29 -5.34 -1.58
C ILE A 67 4.96 -4.19 -0.82
N ALA A 68 4.23 -3.48 0.05
CA ALA A 68 4.73 -2.25 0.70
C ALA A 68 5.98 -2.45 1.58
N HIS A 69 6.26 -3.67 2.04
CA HIS A 69 7.47 -4.00 2.81
C HIS A 69 8.73 -4.09 1.93
N LEU A 70 8.58 -4.24 0.61
CA LEU A 70 9.68 -4.29 -0.36
C LEU A 70 10.14 -2.88 -0.74
N ASN A 71 10.33 -2.02 0.27
CA ASN A 71 10.64 -0.59 0.09
C ASN A 71 12.13 -0.36 -0.21
N PHE A 72 12.62 -1.00 -1.28
CA PHE A 72 13.96 -0.83 -1.83
C PHE A 72 13.92 -1.02 -3.35
N GLY A 73 15.00 -0.63 -4.04
CA GLY A 73 15.11 -0.84 -5.48
C GLY A 73 14.03 -0.05 -6.25
N PRO A 74 13.21 -0.69 -7.11
CA PRO A 74 12.22 0.01 -7.94
C PRO A 74 11.18 0.85 -7.18
N LEU A 75 10.90 0.52 -5.91
CA LEU A 75 9.96 1.30 -5.07
C LEU A 75 10.50 2.68 -4.71
N GLU A 76 11.83 2.83 -4.61
CA GLU A 76 12.49 4.08 -4.22
C GLU A 76 12.68 5.04 -5.42
N ALA A 77 12.58 4.53 -6.64
CA ALA A 77 12.73 5.33 -7.85
C ALA A 77 11.58 6.33 -8.01
N ASP A 78 11.92 7.56 -8.38
CA ASP A 78 11.00 8.65 -8.75
C ASP A 78 9.90 8.95 -7.71
N GLY A 79 10.12 8.62 -6.44
CA GLY A 79 9.12 8.76 -5.38
C GLY A 79 7.88 7.88 -5.56
N ARG A 80 7.97 6.81 -6.36
CA ARG A 80 6.83 5.98 -6.79
C ARG A 80 6.07 5.38 -5.61
N ALA A 81 6.75 4.90 -4.57
CA ALA A 81 6.07 4.40 -3.36
C ALA A 81 5.20 5.47 -2.69
N LEU A 82 5.69 6.72 -2.59
CA LEU A 82 4.93 7.84 -2.03
C LEU A 82 3.79 8.28 -2.95
N ALA A 83 3.96 8.21 -4.27
CA ALA A 83 2.92 8.49 -5.24
C ALA A 83 1.78 7.46 -5.20
N ILE A 84 2.09 6.19 -4.95
CA ILE A 84 1.08 5.12 -4.77
C ILE A 84 0.37 5.27 -3.43
N ALA A 85 1.13 5.48 -2.34
CA ALA A 85 0.61 5.45 -0.98
C ALA A 85 1.25 6.54 -0.11
N PHE A 86 0.76 7.77 -0.23
CA PHE A 86 1.20 8.89 0.60
C PHE A 86 0.65 8.80 2.04
N TRP A 87 1.29 7.98 2.87
CA TRP A 87 1.00 7.86 4.30
C TRP A 87 2.28 7.45 5.04
N PRO A 88 2.53 7.94 6.28
CA PRO A 88 1.66 8.77 7.11
C PRO A 88 1.62 10.26 6.75
N ASP A 89 0.42 10.79 6.52
CA ASP A 89 0.20 12.22 6.23
C ASP A 89 0.02 13.05 7.51
N LYS A 90 1.13 13.36 8.20
CA LYS A 90 1.12 14.12 9.46
C LYS A 90 0.57 15.54 9.32
N ARG A 91 0.63 16.13 8.12
CA ARG A 91 0.27 17.54 7.87
C ARG A 91 -1.07 17.70 7.16
N GLY A 92 -1.76 16.60 6.84
CA GLY A 92 -3.03 16.65 6.12
C GLY A 92 -2.90 17.13 4.68
N ILE A 93 -1.73 16.93 4.06
CA ILE A 93 -1.41 17.39 2.72
C ILE A 93 -2.37 16.78 1.69
N VAL A 94 -2.72 15.49 1.84
CA VAL A 94 -3.64 14.81 0.92
C VAL A 94 -5.00 15.50 0.90
N ALA A 95 -5.51 15.92 2.07
CA ALA A 95 -6.78 16.64 2.17
C ALA A 95 -6.73 17.95 1.36
N GLY A 96 -5.68 18.73 1.61
CA GLY A 96 -5.52 20.04 0.99
C GLY A 96 -5.33 19.93 -0.52
N THR A 97 -4.51 19.00 -0.99
CA THR A 97 -4.25 18.81 -2.42
C THR A 97 -5.48 18.30 -3.16
N VAL A 98 -6.21 17.31 -2.62
CA VAL A 98 -7.46 16.83 -3.23
C VAL A 98 -8.51 17.94 -3.29
N ALA A 99 -8.68 18.73 -2.22
CA ALA A 99 -9.63 19.83 -2.20
C ALA A 99 -9.24 20.94 -3.18
N ALA A 100 -7.96 21.28 -3.30
CA ALA A 100 -7.47 22.28 -4.25
C ALA A 100 -7.74 21.86 -5.70
N LEU A 101 -7.35 20.64 -6.08
CA LEU A 101 -7.60 20.13 -7.44
C LEU A 101 -9.09 20.13 -7.79
N GLN A 102 -9.97 19.78 -6.84
CA GLN A 102 -11.41 19.84 -7.04
C GLN A 102 -11.95 21.27 -7.13
N GLY A 103 -11.45 22.18 -6.29
CA GLY A 103 -11.89 23.58 -6.28
C GLY A 103 -11.46 24.36 -7.53
N ASP A 104 -10.28 24.04 -8.07
CA ASP A 104 -9.73 24.66 -9.26
C ASP A 104 -10.22 23.99 -10.56
N GLU A 105 -10.89 22.82 -10.46
CA GLU A 105 -11.19 21.92 -11.57
C GLU A 105 -9.97 21.72 -12.50
N ASP A 106 -8.83 21.40 -11.89
CA ASP A 106 -7.54 21.36 -12.58
C ASP A 106 -7.58 20.45 -13.83
N ALA A 107 -7.25 21.03 -14.98
CA ALA A 107 -7.32 20.34 -16.26
C ALA A 107 -6.37 19.13 -16.36
N ALA A 108 -5.38 19.00 -15.47
CA ALA A 108 -4.44 17.89 -15.41
C ALA A 108 -5.14 16.52 -15.34
N VAL A 109 -6.32 16.41 -14.71
CA VAL A 109 -7.06 15.13 -14.64
C VAL A 109 -7.50 14.59 -16.01
N ASN A 110 -7.48 15.42 -17.06
CA ASN A 110 -7.90 15.03 -18.39
C ASN A 110 -6.73 14.52 -19.27
N ASP A 111 -5.49 14.63 -18.79
CA ASP A 111 -4.30 14.23 -19.55
C ASP A 111 -3.37 13.34 -18.68
N PRO A 112 -3.17 12.06 -19.02
CA PRO A 112 -2.38 11.15 -18.21
C PRO A 112 -0.93 11.59 -17.98
N ALA A 113 -0.30 12.24 -18.96
CA ALA A 113 1.08 12.70 -18.84
C ALA A 113 1.19 13.88 -17.85
N THR A 114 0.27 14.84 -17.94
CA THR A 114 0.19 15.96 -17.01
C THR A 114 -0.21 15.50 -15.61
N PHE A 115 -1.13 14.55 -15.50
CA PHE A 115 -1.56 14.01 -14.21
C PHE A 115 -0.43 13.30 -13.46
N ALA A 116 0.50 12.64 -14.17
CA ALA A 116 1.67 12.02 -13.56
C ALA A 116 2.61 13.03 -12.86
N GLU A 117 2.54 14.32 -13.23
CA GLU A 117 3.30 15.42 -12.62
C GLU A 117 2.56 16.11 -11.48
N VAL A 118 1.28 15.78 -11.25
CA VAL A 118 0.54 16.27 -10.08
C VAL A 118 1.25 15.81 -8.80
N SER A 119 1.19 16.66 -7.78
CA SER A 119 1.71 16.36 -6.44
C SER A 119 1.32 14.95 -6.00
N VAL A 120 2.29 14.20 -5.46
CA VAL A 120 2.06 12.84 -4.94
C VAL A 120 0.91 12.75 -3.92
N ALA A 121 0.62 13.84 -3.21
CA ALA A 121 -0.49 13.91 -2.26
C ALA A 121 -1.88 14.03 -2.92
N GLY A 122 -1.94 14.40 -4.21
CA GLY A 122 -3.15 14.40 -5.05
C GLY A 122 -3.28 13.15 -5.90
N ARG A 123 -2.47 12.13 -5.64
CA ARG A 123 -2.42 10.90 -6.43
C ARG A 123 -2.52 9.68 -5.51
N GLY A 124 -2.58 8.50 -6.13
CA GLY A 124 -2.52 7.23 -5.43
C GLY A 124 -3.73 6.91 -4.55
N LEU A 125 -3.55 5.87 -3.74
CA LEU A 125 -4.59 5.23 -2.95
C LEU A 125 -5.26 6.19 -1.97
N PHE A 126 -4.51 7.09 -1.31
CA PHE A 126 -5.09 8.00 -0.32
C PHE A 126 -5.85 9.18 -0.91
N ALA A 127 -5.44 9.68 -2.08
CA ALA A 127 -6.25 10.66 -2.80
C ALA A 127 -7.57 10.01 -3.27
N LEU A 128 -7.47 8.81 -3.84
CA LEU A 128 -8.64 8.03 -4.25
C LEU A 128 -9.57 7.71 -3.08
N GLU A 129 -9.03 7.36 -1.91
CA GLU A 129 -9.83 7.11 -0.70
C GLU A 129 -10.72 8.32 -0.35
N ARG A 130 -10.18 9.54 -0.42
CA ARG A 130 -10.96 10.75 -0.13
C ARG A 130 -12.04 11.00 -1.17
N LEU A 131 -11.73 10.78 -2.45
CA LEU A 131 -12.72 10.91 -3.52
C LEU A 131 -13.86 9.92 -3.31
N LEU A 132 -13.56 8.65 -3.02
CA LEU A 132 -14.59 7.60 -2.90
C LEU A 132 -15.41 7.67 -1.60
N TYR A 133 -14.82 8.14 -0.49
CA TYR A 133 -15.45 8.04 0.84
C TYR A 133 -15.82 9.38 1.48
N GLU A 134 -15.29 10.51 1.01
CA GLU A 134 -15.57 11.84 1.59
C GLU A 134 -16.17 12.84 0.60
N THR A 135 -16.30 12.48 -0.68
CA THR A 135 -16.83 13.37 -1.72
C THR A 135 -18.14 12.82 -2.26
N GLU A 136 -19.18 13.65 -2.28
CA GLU A 136 -20.44 13.35 -2.97
C GLU A 136 -20.36 13.87 -4.40
N TYR A 137 -20.54 13.00 -5.39
CA TYR A 137 -20.46 13.35 -6.80
C TYR A 137 -21.21 12.35 -7.68
N THR A 138 -21.44 12.74 -8.92
CA THR A 138 -22.05 11.95 -9.99
C THR A 138 -21.11 11.82 -11.17
N ALA A 139 -21.46 10.98 -12.15
CA ALA A 139 -20.62 10.70 -13.31
C ALA A 139 -20.30 11.93 -14.19
N GLY A 140 -21.05 13.03 -14.07
CA GLY A 140 -20.77 14.27 -14.83
C GLY A 140 -19.74 15.20 -14.18
N ASP A 141 -19.42 14.98 -12.91
CA ASP A 141 -18.67 15.92 -12.10
C ASP A 141 -17.16 15.79 -12.27
N TYR A 142 -16.41 16.81 -11.87
CA TYR A 142 -14.95 16.79 -11.88
C TYR A 142 -14.37 15.61 -11.07
N ALA A 143 -14.97 15.30 -9.91
CA ALA A 143 -14.53 14.21 -9.05
C ALA A 143 -14.54 12.84 -9.75
N CYS A 144 -15.51 12.60 -10.65
CA CYS A 144 -15.55 11.39 -11.47
C CYS A 144 -14.32 11.28 -12.40
N ARG A 145 -13.99 12.36 -13.12
CA ARG A 145 -12.79 12.40 -13.98
C ARG A 145 -11.52 12.26 -13.17
N TYR A 146 -11.50 12.83 -11.97
CA TYR A 146 -10.37 12.70 -11.06
C TYR A 146 -10.19 11.25 -10.55
N VAL A 147 -11.28 10.55 -10.21
CA VAL A 147 -11.25 9.11 -9.87
C VAL A 147 -10.68 8.29 -11.03
N GLN A 148 -11.08 8.58 -12.26
CA GLN A 148 -10.56 7.94 -13.47
C GLN A 148 -9.05 8.21 -13.64
N ALA A 149 -8.62 9.47 -13.47
CA ALA A 149 -7.22 9.85 -13.59
C ALA A 149 -6.33 9.15 -12.55
N VAL A 150 -6.74 9.15 -11.27
CA VAL A 150 -6.01 8.47 -10.19
C VAL A 150 -5.92 6.96 -10.44
N SER A 151 -7.01 6.34 -10.90
CA SER A 151 -7.05 4.90 -11.15
C SER A 151 -6.16 4.51 -12.34
N ALA A 152 -6.15 5.32 -13.41
CA ALA A 152 -5.26 5.11 -14.55
C ALA A 152 -3.78 5.28 -14.16
N ASP A 153 -3.48 6.28 -13.33
CA ASP A 153 -2.12 6.52 -12.83
C ASP A 153 -1.63 5.38 -11.90
N LEU A 154 -2.51 4.84 -11.04
CA LEU A 154 -2.21 3.66 -10.24
C LEU A 154 -1.89 2.43 -11.11
N ALA A 155 -2.68 2.17 -12.16
CA ALA A 155 -2.41 1.07 -13.09
C ALA A 155 -1.07 1.24 -13.83
N ARG A 156 -0.76 2.47 -14.28
CA ARG A 156 0.54 2.80 -14.89
C ARG A 156 1.69 2.54 -13.91
N MET A 157 1.61 3.07 -12.70
CA MET A 157 2.64 2.88 -11.67
C MET A 157 2.79 1.41 -11.28
N GLY A 158 1.70 0.64 -11.21
CA GLY A 158 1.75 -0.81 -11.00
C GLY A 158 2.56 -1.53 -12.06
N ALA A 159 2.31 -1.23 -13.34
CA ALA A 159 3.04 -1.83 -14.46
C ALA A 159 4.53 -1.46 -14.47
N GLU A 160 4.86 -0.18 -14.23
CA GLU A 160 6.25 0.29 -14.10
C GLU A 160 6.97 -0.40 -12.94
N MET A 161 6.28 -0.56 -11.82
CA MET A 161 6.84 -1.24 -10.64
C MET A 161 7.18 -2.69 -10.95
N ARG A 162 6.26 -3.42 -11.59
CA ARG A 162 6.47 -4.81 -11.99
C ARG A 162 7.61 -4.96 -12.99
N ALA A 163 7.74 -4.03 -13.93
CA ALA A 163 8.85 -4.01 -14.88
C ALA A 163 10.19 -3.81 -14.15
N GLY A 164 10.28 -2.80 -13.29
CA GLY A 164 11.47 -2.55 -12.48
C GLY A 164 11.84 -3.73 -11.58
N TRP A 165 10.85 -4.42 -10.99
CA TRP A 165 11.10 -5.59 -10.17
C TRP A 165 11.58 -6.80 -10.94
N THR A 166 11.19 -6.96 -12.21
CA THR A 166 11.78 -7.99 -13.08
C THR A 166 13.28 -7.79 -13.21
N GLU A 167 13.71 -6.55 -13.47
CA GLU A 167 15.12 -6.21 -13.63
C GLU A 167 15.87 -6.39 -12.30
N HIS A 168 15.30 -5.86 -11.21
CA HIS A 168 15.93 -5.95 -9.88
C HIS A 168 16.00 -7.39 -9.34
N ALA A 169 15.01 -8.23 -9.63
CA ALA A 169 15.05 -9.65 -9.33
C ALA A 169 16.21 -10.37 -10.02
N GLY A 170 16.56 -9.96 -11.25
CA GLY A 170 17.78 -10.43 -11.93
C GLY A 170 19.04 -10.11 -11.13
N LEU A 171 19.13 -8.90 -10.57
CA LEU A 171 20.28 -8.49 -9.74
C LEU A 171 20.36 -9.32 -8.46
N LEU A 172 19.23 -9.61 -7.81
CA LEU A 172 19.20 -10.44 -6.60
C LEU A 172 19.64 -11.89 -6.90
N THR A 173 19.14 -12.48 -7.99
CA THR A 173 19.37 -13.89 -8.33
C THR A 173 20.76 -14.15 -8.93
N THR A 174 21.39 -13.15 -9.56
CA THR A 174 22.78 -13.26 -10.08
C THR A 174 23.81 -12.63 -9.14
N ALA A 175 23.50 -12.47 -7.86
CA ALA A 175 24.41 -11.89 -6.87
C ALA A 175 25.75 -12.64 -6.82
N GLY A 176 26.86 -11.89 -6.84
CA GLY A 176 28.22 -12.41 -7.07
C GLY A 176 28.73 -12.21 -8.49
N ASP A 177 27.82 -12.11 -9.46
CA ASP A 177 28.12 -11.89 -10.89
C ASP A 177 27.70 -10.50 -11.39
N ASN A 178 27.22 -9.62 -10.50
CA ASN A 178 26.84 -8.25 -10.82
C ASN A 178 27.45 -7.24 -9.82
N ALA A 179 27.37 -5.95 -10.17
CA ALA A 179 27.99 -4.87 -9.39
C ALA A 179 27.11 -4.35 -8.24
N THR A 180 25.84 -4.75 -8.17
CA THR A 180 24.88 -4.30 -7.15
C THR A 180 24.95 -5.16 -5.90
N TYR A 181 25.01 -6.48 -6.08
CA TYR A 181 25.14 -7.47 -5.02
C TYR A 181 26.42 -8.28 -5.27
N LEU A 182 27.47 -7.96 -4.53
CA LEU A 182 28.79 -8.57 -4.69
C LEU A 182 28.85 -10.00 -4.16
N THR A 183 27.90 -10.39 -3.31
CA THR A 183 27.75 -11.76 -2.82
C THR A 183 26.28 -12.12 -2.65
N GLY A 184 25.95 -13.42 -2.74
CA GLY A 184 24.60 -13.90 -2.40
C GLY A 184 24.17 -13.60 -0.96
N ARG A 185 25.12 -13.37 -0.04
CA ARG A 185 24.79 -12.93 1.33
C ARG A 185 24.24 -11.51 1.33
N GLU A 186 24.76 -10.61 0.51
CA GLU A 186 24.26 -9.23 0.42
C GLU A 186 22.82 -9.21 -0.07
N ALA A 187 22.51 -9.95 -1.15
CA ALA A 187 21.15 -10.07 -1.67
C ALA A 187 20.18 -10.62 -0.59
N ALA A 188 20.56 -11.70 0.10
CA ALA A 188 19.74 -12.26 1.15
C ALA A 188 19.57 -11.32 2.36
N SER A 189 20.64 -10.59 2.74
CA SER A 189 20.56 -9.59 3.80
C SER A 189 19.64 -8.44 3.44
N THR A 190 19.63 -7.96 2.18
CA THR A 190 18.69 -6.94 1.73
C THR A 190 17.24 -7.38 1.90
N LEU A 191 16.92 -8.61 1.48
CA LEU A 191 15.57 -9.16 1.66
C LEU A 191 15.16 -9.27 3.12
N TYR A 192 16.06 -9.77 3.97
CA TYR A 192 15.81 -9.89 5.40
C TYR A 192 15.62 -8.51 6.07
N THR A 193 16.44 -7.53 5.69
CA THR A 193 16.32 -6.15 6.17
C THR A 193 14.98 -5.54 5.75
N ALA A 194 14.55 -5.74 4.51
CA ALA A 194 13.26 -5.24 4.03
C ALA A 194 12.08 -5.86 4.80
N LEU A 195 12.11 -7.18 5.03
CA LEU A 195 11.10 -7.86 5.84
C LEU A 195 11.06 -7.31 7.27
N LEU A 196 12.22 -7.21 7.94
CA LEU A 196 12.29 -6.71 9.31
C LEU A 196 11.79 -5.27 9.40
N ALA A 197 12.24 -4.39 8.50
CA ALA A 197 11.81 -3.00 8.45
C ALA A 197 10.30 -2.88 8.18
N GLY A 198 9.72 -3.74 7.33
CA GLY A 198 8.28 -3.78 7.10
C GLY A 198 7.46 -4.20 8.32
N LEU A 199 7.96 -5.16 9.10
CA LEU A 199 7.34 -5.57 10.36
C LEU A 199 7.44 -4.47 11.42
N GLU A 200 8.60 -3.83 11.57
CA GLU A 200 8.80 -2.68 12.44
C GLU A 200 7.89 -1.51 12.05
N PHE A 201 7.80 -1.19 10.76
CA PHE A 201 6.89 -0.15 10.26
C PHE A 201 5.43 -0.48 10.56
N THR A 202 5.02 -1.73 10.40
CA THR A 202 3.66 -2.17 10.74
C THR A 202 3.40 -2.03 12.24
N ALA A 203 4.31 -2.51 13.09
CA ALA A 203 4.20 -2.42 14.53
C ALA A 203 4.14 -0.95 15.01
N ASP A 204 5.06 -0.11 14.55
CA ASP A 204 5.20 1.26 15.05
C ASP A 204 4.22 2.23 14.40
N GLN A 205 4.10 2.19 13.06
CA GLN A 205 3.29 3.15 12.32
C GLN A 205 1.83 2.69 12.20
N ARG A 206 1.57 1.48 11.68
CA ARG A 206 0.20 1.04 11.38
C ARG A 206 -0.58 0.70 12.64
N LEU A 207 0.06 0.05 13.62
CA LEU A 207 -0.57 -0.34 14.88
C LEU A 207 -0.26 0.64 16.03
N GLY A 208 1.01 1.00 16.21
CA GLY A 208 1.46 1.79 17.36
C GLY A 208 0.91 3.20 17.36
N ARG A 209 1.02 3.93 16.24
CA ARG A 209 0.55 5.32 16.16
C ARG A 209 -0.95 5.49 16.40
N PRO A 210 -1.84 4.63 15.86
CA PRO A 210 -3.27 4.71 16.15
C PRO A 210 -3.64 4.21 17.55
N SER A 211 -2.89 3.24 18.09
CA SER A 211 -3.13 2.75 19.45
C SER A 211 -2.84 3.79 20.52
N GLY A 212 -1.89 4.71 20.30
CA GLY A 212 -1.57 5.76 21.26
C GLY A 212 -1.20 5.18 22.64
N THR A 213 -1.81 5.71 23.70
CA THR A 213 -1.78 5.08 25.04
C THR A 213 -3.16 4.51 25.36
N PHE A 214 -3.25 3.60 26.33
CA PHE A 214 -4.53 3.01 26.76
C PHE A 214 -5.62 4.07 27.02
N ASP A 215 -5.28 5.13 27.78
CA ASP A 215 -6.23 6.21 28.10
C ASP A 215 -6.39 7.24 26.97
N ARG A 216 -5.60 7.14 25.90
CA ARG A 216 -5.57 8.14 24.82
C ARG A 216 -5.27 7.52 23.46
N PRO A 217 -6.18 6.67 22.94
CA PRO A 217 -6.06 6.13 21.59
C PRO A 217 -6.15 7.26 20.54
N ARG A 218 -5.63 6.98 19.34
CA ARG A 218 -5.49 7.94 18.22
C ARG A 218 -6.02 7.35 16.89
N PRO A 219 -7.28 6.88 16.84
CA PRO A 219 -7.83 6.23 15.66
C PRO A 219 -7.84 7.12 14.40
N GLU A 220 -7.73 8.44 14.54
CA GLU A 220 -7.61 9.37 13.42
C GLU A 220 -6.29 9.22 12.63
N ARG A 221 -5.27 8.60 13.22
CA ARG A 221 -3.94 8.40 12.63
C ARG A 221 -3.82 7.11 11.82
N ALA A 222 -4.87 6.32 11.83
CA ALA A 222 -4.89 4.99 11.30
C ALA A 222 -4.83 5.01 9.75
N GLU A 223 -4.05 4.09 9.17
CA GLU A 223 -3.94 3.94 7.72
C GLU A 223 -5.30 3.56 7.14
N ALA A 224 -5.67 4.18 6.02
CA ALA A 224 -6.91 3.88 5.28
C ALA A 224 -8.18 3.89 6.16
N ARG A 225 -8.24 4.81 7.14
CA ARG A 225 -9.34 4.88 8.11
C ARG A 225 -10.70 5.20 7.50
N ARG A 226 -10.77 5.80 6.31
CA ARG A 226 -12.06 6.20 5.68
C ARG A 226 -12.72 5.02 4.98
N SER A 227 -11.89 4.07 4.57
CA SER A 227 -12.29 2.83 3.91
C SER A 227 -12.46 1.66 4.88
N ASP A 228 -12.48 1.94 6.20
CA ASP A 228 -12.68 0.97 7.30
C ASP A 228 -11.75 -0.26 7.26
N ARG A 229 -10.59 -0.15 6.60
CA ARG A 229 -9.68 -1.29 6.37
C ARG A 229 -9.02 -1.81 7.64
N LEU A 230 -8.64 -0.93 8.56
CA LEU A 230 -8.12 -1.33 9.86
C LEU A 230 -9.14 -2.04 10.74
N ALA A 231 -10.43 -1.75 10.56
CA ALA A 231 -11.47 -2.48 11.28
C ALA A 231 -11.64 -3.90 10.72
N ALA A 232 -11.42 -4.10 9.42
CA ALA A 232 -11.39 -5.43 8.81
C ALA A 232 -10.17 -6.25 9.29
N GLU A 233 -8.98 -5.65 9.36
CA GLU A 233 -7.78 -6.30 9.92
C GLU A 233 -7.93 -6.62 11.41
N CYS A 234 -8.42 -5.68 12.23
CA CYS A 234 -8.71 -5.95 13.64
C CYS A 234 -9.75 -7.07 13.83
N ARG A 235 -10.80 -7.14 13.00
CA ARG A 235 -11.79 -8.22 13.04
C ARG A 235 -11.24 -9.58 12.58
N ALA A 236 -10.35 -9.60 11.59
CA ALA A 236 -9.67 -10.81 11.15
C ALA A 236 -8.76 -11.39 12.24
N VAL A 237 -8.06 -10.51 12.99
CA VAL A 237 -7.20 -10.90 14.12
C VAL A 237 -8.02 -11.27 15.38
N ALA A 238 -9.14 -10.61 15.63
CA ALA A 238 -9.94 -10.83 16.83
C ALA A 238 -10.72 -12.16 16.85
N GLY A 239 -10.83 -12.87 15.71
CA GLY A 239 -11.59 -14.11 15.60
C GLY A 239 -13.08 -13.86 15.78
N GLY A 240 -13.86 -13.97 14.70
CA GLY A 240 -15.29 -13.64 14.70
C GLY A 240 -16.09 -14.35 15.81
N ASP A 241 -16.43 -13.62 16.86
CA ASP A 241 -17.66 -13.83 17.64
C ASP A 241 -18.16 -12.45 18.09
N ALA A 242 -18.98 -11.84 17.25
CA ALA A 242 -19.67 -10.59 17.54
C ALA A 242 -20.77 -10.86 18.58
N ARG A 243 -20.41 -10.90 19.86
CA ARG A 243 -21.38 -10.92 20.96
C ARG A 243 -21.27 -9.66 21.81
N ALA A 244 -22.26 -8.80 21.58
CA ALA A 244 -22.80 -7.80 22.51
C ALA A 244 -21.77 -6.92 23.24
N GLY A 245 -21.11 -6.05 22.48
CA GLY A 245 -20.36 -4.89 22.98
C GLY A 245 -20.21 -3.83 21.88
N PRO A 246 -19.89 -2.57 22.20
CA PRO A 246 -19.49 -1.59 21.19
C PRO A 246 -18.28 -2.14 20.42
N ASP A 247 -18.33 -2.10 19.08
CA ASP A 247 -17.26 -2.60 18.22
C ASP A 247 -15.96 -1.85 18.56
N PRO A 248 -14.94 -2.51 19.16
CA PRO A 248 -13.68 -1.84 19.50
C PRO A 248 -12.94 -1.35 18.25
N CYS A 249 -13.37 -1.78 17.06
CA CYS A 249 -12.80 -1.43 15.77
C CYS A 249 -13.52 -0.26 15.09
N ARG A 250 -14.66 0.22 15.63
CA ARG A 250 -15.39 1.36 15.07
C ARG A 250 -14.89 2.65 15.73
N GLY A 251 -14.35 3.56 14.92
CA GLY A 251 -13.98 4.90 15.40
C GLY A 251 -15.19 5.67 15.96
N PRO A 252 -14.96 6.74 16.74
CA PRO A 252 -16.06 7.55 17.27
C PRO A 252 -16.92 8.12 16.13
N ASP A 253 -18.24 8.12 16.31
CA ASP A 253 -19.20 8.66 15.36
C ASP A 253 -18.92 10.16 15.14
N PRO A 254 -18.71 10.64 13.88
CA PRO A 254 -18.49 12.05 13.60
C PRO A 254 -19.63 12.97 14.09
N GLY A 255 -20.81 12.41 14.38
CA GLY A 255 -21.97 13.13 14.93
C GLY A 255 -21.95 13.36 16.44
N ASP A 256 -21.12 12.64 17.21
CA ASP A 256 -21.09 12.75 18.67
C ASP A 256 -20.10 13.83 19.12
N ARG A 257 -20.51 15.10 19.00
CA ARG A 257 -19.88 16.20 19.76
C ARG A 257 -20.42 16.17 21.19
N GLY A 258 -20.04 15.15 21.95
CA GLY A 258 -20.21 15.12 23.40
C GLY A 258 -19.43 16.29 24.00
N GLY A 259 -20.17 17.29 24.49
CA GLY A 259 -19.58 18.47 25.12
C GLY A 259 -18.76 18.11 26.35
N LEU A 260 -17.55 18.68 26.41
CA LEU A 260 -16.89 19.31 27.56
C LEU A 260 -15.62 20.01 27.06
#